data_AF-A0A847IR51-F1
#
_entry.id   AF-A0A847IR51-F1
#
_cell.length_a   1.000
_cell.length_b   1.000
_cell.length_c   1.000
_cell.angle_alpha   90.00
_cell.angle_beta   90.00
_cell.angle_gamma   90.00
#
_symmetry.space_group_name_H-M   'P 1'
#
loop_
_entity.id
_entity.type
_entity.pdbx_description
1 polymer ?
#
loop_
_entity_poly.entity_id
_entity_poly.type
_entity_poly.pdbx_seq_one_letter_code
_entity_poly.pdbx_strand_id
1 'polypeptide(L)' 'MEIKATDVAKLRKMTGAGMMDCKNALVESNGDFERAQEIIREKGKLVAAKR' A
#
# COMPACT_ATOMS: atom_id res chain seq x y z
N MET A 1 -7.40 -4.22 -14.39
CA MET A 1 -6.06 -4.59 -13.89
C MET A 1 -6.23 -5.57 -12.75
N GLU A 2 -5.56 -6.71 -12.82
CA GLU A 2 -5.68 -7.76 -11.82
C GLU A 2 -4.55 -7.59 -10.80
N ILE A 3 -4.83 -6.89 -9.69
CA ILE A 3 -3.87 -6.77 -8.58
C ILE A 3 -3.73 -8.16 -7.96
N LYS A 4 -2.58 -8.81 -8.16
CA LYS A 4 -2.38 -10.17 -7.64
C LYS A 4 -2.19 -10.12 -6.14
N ALA A 5 -2.69 -11.14 -5.44
CA ALA A 5 -2.44 -11.30 -4.01
C ALA A 5 -0.93 -11.36 -3.68
N THR A 6 -0.11 -11.84 -4.61
CA THR A 6 1.36 -11.82 -4.52
C THR A 6 1.94 -10.41 -4.52
N ASP A 7 1.34 -9.48 -5.27
CA ASP A 7 1.79 -8.09 -5.35
C ASP A 7 1.45 -7.34 -4.07
N VAL A 8 0.23 -7.55 -3.56
CA VAL A 8 -0.20 -7.05 -2.23
C VAL A 8 0.73 -7.59 -1.13
N ALA A 9 1.08 -8.88 -1.17
CA ALA A 9 1.99 -9.49 -0.21
C ALA A 9 3.42 -8.95 -0.32
N LYS A 10 3.93 -8.70 -1.53
CA LYS A 10 5.22 -8.05 -1.77
C LYS A 10 5.23 -6.64 -1.19
N LEU A 11 4.24 -5.82 -1.54
CA LEU A 11 4.16 -4.44 -1.09
C LEU A 11 4.03 -4.36 0.44
N ARG A 12 3.28 -5.27 1.06
CA ARG A 12 3.21 -5.41 2.52
C ARG A 12 4.57 -5.73 3.14
N LYS A 13 5.35 -6.63 2.54
CA LYS A 13 6.70 -6.95 3.04
C LYS A 13 7.66 -5.76 2.92
N MET A 14 7.52 -4.94 1.89
CA MET A 14 8.37 -3.76 1.67
C MET A 14 8.00 -2.58 2.57
N THR A 15 6.69 -2.32 2.75
CA THR A 15 6.21 -1.14 3.48
C THR A 15 5.86 -1.42 4.95
N GLY A 16 5.65 -2.68 5.31
CA GLY A 16 5.16 -3.08 6.63
C GLY A 16 3.70 -2.72 6.91
N ALA A 17 2.97 -2.18 5.93
CA ALA A 17 1.60 -1.72 6.12
C ALA A 17 0.57 -2.86 6.16
N GLY A 18 -0.65 -2.52 6.59
CA GLY A 18 -1.77 -3.45 6.61
C GLY A 18 -2.06 -4.02 5.22
N MET A 19 -2.57 -5.26 5.18
CA MET A 19 -2.88 -5.94 3.92
C MET A 19 -3.94 -5.19 3.09
N MET A 20 -4.85 -4.50 3.79
CA MET A 20 -5.90 -3.68 3.19
C MET A 20 -5.35 -2.36 2.64
N ASP A 21 -4.42 -1.71 3.35
CA ASP A 21 -3.72 -0.52 2.85
C ASP A 21 -2.89 -0.83 1.60
N CYS A 22 -2.19 -1.97 1.60
CA CYS A 22 -1.42 -2.42 0.44
C CYS A 22 -2.31 -2.70 -0.77
N LYS A 23 -3.47 -3.34 -0.55
CA LYS A 23 -4.44 -3.58 -1.62
C LYS A 23 -5.02 -2.27 -2.15
N ASN A 24 -5.45 -1.37 -1.28
CA ASN A 24 -6.01 -0.08 -1.68
C ASN A 24 -5.00 0.79 -2.41
N ALA A 25 -3.76 0.83 -1.93
CA ALA A 25 -2.70 1.60 -2.56
C ALA A 25 -2.34 1.06 -3.95
N LEU A 26 -2.27 -0.27 -4.12
CA LEU A 26 -2.08 -0.89 -5.43
C LEU A 26 -3.28 -0.66 -6.37
N VAL A 27 -4.49 -0.57 -5.84
CA VAL A 27 -5.69 -0.28 -6.63
C VAL A 27 -5.71 1.20 -7.05
N GLU A 28 -5.42 2.15 -6.15
CA GLU A 28 -5.28 3.58 -6.46
C GLU A 28 -4.13 3.85 -7.43
N SER A 29 -3.03 3.12 -7.28
CA SER A 29 -1.85 3.26 -8.13
C SER A 29 -1.92 2.46 -9.43
N ASN A 30 -3.01 1.75 -9.69
CA ASN A 30 -3.15 0.89 -10.88
C ASN A 30 -1.99 -0.13 -11.03
N GLY A 31 -1.55 -0.71 -9.91
CA GLY A 31 -0.47 -1.70 -9.87
C GLY A 31 0.95 -1.10 -9.88
N ASP A 32 1.08 0.22 -9.83
CA ASP A 32 2.37 0.89 -9.68
C ASP A 32 2.85 0.76 -8.23
N PHE A 33 3.98 0.09 -8.03
CA PHE A 33 4.55 -0.16 -6.71
C PHE A 33 5.15 1.09 -6.08
N GLU A 34 5.79 1.98 -6.84
CA GLU A 34 6.38 3.22 -6.30
C GLU A 34 5.27 4.13 -5.79
N ARG A 35 4.24 4.31 -6.61
CA ARG A 35 3.09 5.14 -6.26
C ARG A 35 2.28 4.53 -5.12
N ALA A 36 2.15 3.20 -5.06
CA ALA A 36 1.52 2.53 -3.93
C ALA A 36 2.32 2.71 -2.62
N GLN A 37 3.65 2.71 -2.66
CA GLN A 37 4.47 2.98 -1.49
C GLN A 37 4.27 4.41 -0.98
N GLU A 38 4.19 5.40 -1.87
CA GLU A 38 3.92 6.78 -1.48
C GLU A 38 2.55 6.92 -0.82
N ILE A 39 1.51 6.33 -1.41
CA ILE A 39 0.14 6.33 -0.85
C ILE A 39 0.15 5.72 0.56
N ILE A 40 0.81 4.58 0.75
CA ILE A 40 0.92 3.91 2.04
C ILE A 40 1.67 4.80 3.05
N ARG A 41 2.75 5.44 2.62
CA ARG A 41 3.55 6.31 3.48
C ARG A 41 2.77 7.54 3.92
N GLU A 42 1.98 8.13 3.03
CA GLU A 42 1.12 9.27 3.32
C GLU A 42 -0.04 8.89 4.26
N LYS A 43 -0.72 7.77 3.99
CA LYS A 43 -1.75 7.21 4.88
C LYS A 43 -1.16 6.82 6.24
N GLY A 44 0.04 6.25 6.28
CA GLY A 44 0.76 5.89 7.50
C GLY A 44 1.08 7.08 8.40
N LYS A 45 1.46 8.23 7.82
CA LYS A 45 1.67 9.48 8.57
C LYS A 45 0.39 9.96 9.25
N LEU A 46 -0.75 9.87 8.57
CA LEU A 46 -2.05 10.28 9.14
C LEU A 46 -2.47 9.37 10.30
N VAL A 47 -2.26 8.05 10.17
CA VAL A 47 -2.58 7.10 11.23
C VAL A 47 -1.65 7.27 12.44
N ALA A 48 -0.35 7.52 12.20
CA ALA A 48 0.61 7.79 13.26
C ALA A 48 0.34 9.11 13.98
N ALA A 49 -0.10 10.15 13.26
CA ALA A 49 -0.47 11.45 13.84
C ALA A 49 -1.77 11.41 14.66
N LYS A 50 -2.59 10.36 14.49
CA LYS A 50 -3.86 10.17 15.21
C LYS A 50 -3.72 9.35 16.50
N ARG A 51 -2.48 8.96 16.86
CA ARG A 51 -2.15 8.24 18.10
C ARG A 51 -1.54 9.16 19.14
#